data_AF-A0A7X7JSC6-F1
#
_entry.id   AF-A0A7X7JSC6-F1
#
_cell.length_a   1.000
_cell.length_b   1.000
_cell.length_c   1.000
_cell.angle_alpha   90.00
_cell.angle_beta   90.00
_cell.angle_gamma   90.00
#
_symmetry.space_group_name_H-M   'P 1'
#
loop_
_entity.id
_entity.type
_entity.pdbx_description
1 polymer ?
#
loop_
_entity_poly.entity_id
_entity_poly.type
_entity_poly.pdbx_seq_one_letter_code
_entity_poly.pdbx_strand_id
1 'polypeptide(L)'
;MHRCRRIIAVILVTLASLLPLGCADTDAGKGPIVVGSKIDTEGALLAKAIILMLEDNGFVVEDKSYFGPTEIVRKALLTGELDIYPEYTGSGMLFFPDSDAKVWQNAAQGYEMVRQLDLQTNNIVWLQPAPANNTWAIAVPEDLAASEGLVTLDDLAAYVNRGGYFKIACSEEFVTSPAALPA
;
A
#
# COMPACT_ATOMS: atom_id res chain seq x y z
N MET A 1 83.32 19.63 -40.00
CA MET A 1 82.50 19.32 -41.20
C MET A 1 81.77 18.00 -40.91
N HIS A 2 80.51 18.05 -40.48
CA HIS A 2 79.34 17.54 -41.24
C HIS A 2 79.49 16.06 -41.66
N ARG A 3 78.65 15.09 -41.27
CA ARG A 3 77.19 15.15 -41.09
C ARG A 3 76.63 13.79 -40.60
N CYS A 4 75.49 13.90 -39.93
CA CYS A 4 74.28 13.07 -40.05
C CYS A 4 74.26 11.60 -39.60
N ARG A 5 73.73 11.45 -38.37
CA ARG A 5 72.80 10.39 -37.93
C ARG A 5 71.69 10.13 -38.97
N ARG A 6 71.37 8.86 -39.22
CA ARG A 6 70.08 8.42 -39.78
C ARG A 6 69.50 7.33 -38.87
N ILE A 7 68.48 7.72 -38.12
CA ILE A 7 67.61 6.84 -37.34
C ILE A 7 66.59 6.26 -38.31
N ILE A 8 66.54 4.94 -38.42
CA ILE A 8 65.52 4.21 -39.18
C ILE A 8 64.29 4.10 -38.26
N ALA A 9 63.22 4.79 -38.62
CA ALA A 9 61.93 4.70 -37.96
C ALA A 9 61.27 3.36 -38.32
N VAL A 10 61.04 2.52 -37.31
CA VAL A 10 60.24 1.30 -37.44
C VAL A 10 58.77 1.69 -37.33
N ILE A 11 58.04 1.54 -38.43
CA ILE A 11 56.58 1.71 -38.50
C ILE A 11 55.96 0.43 -37.92
N LEU A 12 55.42 0.50 -36.70
CA LEU A 12 54.60 -0.56 -36.13
C LEU A 12 53.15 -0.35 -36.60
N VAL A 13 52.69 -1.26 -37.45
CA VAL A 13 51.29 -1.33 -37.92
C VAL A 13 50.44 -1.90 -36.77
N THR A 14 49.60 -1.08 -36.15
CA THR A 14 48.59 -1.52 -35.18
C THR A 14 47.37 -2.05 -35.93
N LEU A 15 47.19 -3.37 -35.93
CA LEU A 15 46.04 -4.06 -36.47
C LEU A 15 44.83 -3.83 -35.55
N ALA A 16 43.94 -2.91 -35.93
CA ALA A 16 42.68 -2.65 -35.23
C ALA A 16 41.71 -3.82 -35.46
N SER A 17 41.50 -4.64 -34.43
CA SER A 17 40.47 -5.67 -34.39
C SER A 17 39.08 -5.03 -34.27
N LEU A 18 38.31 -5.04 -35.37
CA LEU A 18 36.87 -4.76 -35.35
C LEU A 18 36.16 -5.87 -34.56
N LEU A 19 35.78 -5.56 -33.33
CA LEU A 19 34.72 -6.29 -32.63
C LEU A 19 33.38 -5.69 -33.07
N PRO A 20 32.42 -6.48 -33.57
CA PRO A 20 31.08 -5.96 -33.80
C PRO A 20 30.47 -5.61 -32.45
N LEU A 21 30.25 -4.31 -32.23
CA LEU A 21 29.37 -3.78 -31.19
C LEU A 21 27.96 -4.29 -31.51
N GLY A 22 27.63 -5.49 -31.01
CA GLY A 22 26.26 -5.92 -30.90
C GLY A 22 25.59 -5.04 -29.86
N CYS A 23 24.77 -4.08 -30.30
CA CYS A 23 23.74 -3.49 -29.46
C CYS A 23 22.78 -4.61 -29.08
N ALA A 24 23.10 -5.32 -27.99
CA ALA A 24 22.08 -5.97 -27.22
C ALA A 24 21.28 -4.83 -26.58
N ASP A 25 20.08 -4.57 -27.11
CA ASP A 25 19.02 -3.97 -26.31
C ASP A 25 18.80 -4.91 -25.13
N THR A 26 19.56 -4.70 -24.05
CA THR A 26 19.15 -5.14 -22.73
C THR A 26 18.00 -4.23 -22.35
N ASP A 27 16.82 -4.53 -22.89
CA ASP A 27 15.59 -4.29 -22.14
C ASP A 27 15.75 -5.18 -20.90
N ALA A 28 16.49 -4.67 -19.91
CA ALA A 28 16.47 -5.18 -18.55
C ALA A 28 15.08 -4.84 -18.03
N GLY A 29 14.09 -5.56 -18.56
CA GLY A 29 12.70 -5.45 -18.19
C GLY A 29 12.68 -5.51 -16.68
N LYS A 30 12.18 -4.43 -16.07
CA LYS A 30 11.90 -4.40 -14.63
C LYS A 30 11.18 -5.72 -14.35
N GLY A 31 11.69 -6.51 -13.40
CA GLY A 31 11.17 -7.84 -13.09
C GLY A 31 9.67 -7.84 -12.80
N PRO A 32 9.07 -9.00 -12.47
CA PRO A 32 7.65 -9.05 -12.15
C PRO A 32 7.29 -8.04 -11.06
N ILE A 33 6.10 -7.44 -11.14
CA ILE A 33 5.57 -6.57 -10.08
C ILE A 33 5.23 -7.45 -8.89
N VAL A 34 5.84 -7.22 -7.74
CA VAL A 34 5.61 -8.02 -6.53
C VAL A 34 4.40 -7.46 -5.77
N VAL A 35 3.27 -8.15 -5.83
CA VAL A 35 2.02 -7.73 -5.18
C VAL A 35 1.88 -8.46 -3.84
N GLY A 36 1.85 -7.70 -2.75
CA GLY A 36 1.69 -8.24 -1.40
C GLY A 36 0.32 -7.96 -0.80
N SER A 37 0.10 -8.47 0.41
CA SER A 37 -1.04 -8.08 1.25
C SER A 37 -0.78 -8.30 2.73
N LYS A 38 -1.64 -7.72 3.56
CA LYS A 38 -1.81 -8.19 4.93
C LYS A 38 -2.35 -9.62 4.96
N ILE A 39 -2.13 -10.33 6.07
CA ILE A 39 -2.48 -11.77 6.24
C ILE A 39 -3.97 -12.03 6.46
N ASP A 40 -4.78 -11.00 6.61
CA ASP A 40 -6.23 -11.11 6.79
C ASP A 40 -6.97 -11.42 5.47
N THR A 41 -8.25 -11.77 5.60
CA THR A 41 -9.06 -12.20 4.44
C THR A 41 -9.27 -11.07 3.44
N GLU A 42 -9.52 -9.84 3.89
CA GLU A 42 -9.70 -8.68 3.02
C GLU A 42 -8.40 -8.32 2.31
N GLY A 43 -7.27 -8.32 3.03
CA GLY A 43 -5.95 -8.11 2.45
C GLY A 43 -5.69 -9.02 1.25
N ALA A 44 -5.89 -10.33 1.41
CA ALA A 44 -5.70 -11.28 0.31
C ALA A 44 -6.70 -11.10 -0.84
N LEU A 45 -7.98 -10.85 -0.54
CA LEU A 45 -8.99 -10.59 -1.56
C LEU A 45 -8.60 -9.37 -2.43
N LEU A 46 -8.22 -8.27 -1.80
CA LEU A 46 -7.86 -7.03 -2.50
C LEU A 46 -6.55 -7.18 -3.30
N ALA A 47 -5.56 -7.90 -2.78
CA ALA A 47 -4.35 -8.20 -3.55
C ALA A 47 -4.66 -9.03 -4.80
N LYS A 48 -5.56 -10.02 -4.71
CA LYS A 48 -5.99 -10.78 -5.89
C LYS A 48 -6.69 -9.91 -6.93
N ALA A 49 -7.49 -8.94 -6.51
CA ALA A 49 -8.09 -7.98 -7.44
C ALA A 49 -7.02 -7.13 -8.16
N ILE A 50 -5.97 -6.70 -7.45
CA ILE A 50 -4.83 -5.97 -8.03
C ILE A 50 -4.06 -6.87 -9.01
N ILE A 51 -3.74 -8.11 -8.63
CA ILE A 51 -3.03 -9.08 -9.47
C ILE A 51 -3.78 -9.29 -10.79
N LEU A 52 -5.08 -9.63 -10.72
CA LEU A 52 -5.89 -9.87 -11.91
C LEU A 52 -5.96 -8.65 -12.82
N MET A 53 -6.08 -7.45 -12.26
CA MET A 53 -6.08 -6.20 -13.04
C MET A 53 -4.74 -5.97 -13.75
N LEU A 54 -3.62 -6.19 -13.06
CA LEU A 54 -2.28 -6.06 -13.64
C LEU A 54 -2.03 -7.09 -14.75
N GLU A 55 -2.39 -8.35 -14.51
CA GLU A 55 -2.23 -9.44 -15.48
C GLU A 55 -3.10 -9.22 -16.73
N ASP A 56 -4.34 -8.74 -16.57
CA ASP A 56 -5.24 -8.38 -17.69
C ASP A 56 -4.67 -7.25 -18.56
N ASN A 57 -3.80 -6.40 -17.98
CA ASN A 57 -3.10 -5.33 -18.68
C ASN A 57 -1.69 -5.73 -19.15
N GLY A 58 -1.34 -7.02 -19.12
CA GLY A 58 -0.11 -7.57 -19.69
C GLY A 58 1.14 -7.44 -18.80
N PHE A 59 0.98 -7.07 -17.53
CA PHE A 59 2.09 -7.08 -16.57
C PHE A 59 2.36 -8.51 -16.07
N VAL A 60 3.63 -8.85 -15.86
CA VAL A 60 4.01 -10.06 -15.13
C VAL A 60 3.99 -9.73 -13.64
N VAL A 61 3.34 -10.57 -12.85
CA VAL A 61 3.12 -10.34 -11.42
C VAL A 61 3.71 -11.50 -10.62
N GLU A 62 4.38 -11.16 -9.52
CA GLU A 62 4.74 -12.12 -8.47
C GLU A 62 3.74 -11.96 -7.32
N ASP A 63 3.02 -13.03 -7.02
CA ASP A 63 2.01 -13.03 -5.99
C ASP A 63 2.63 -13.37 -4.63
N LYS A 64 2.62 -12.38 -3.74
CA LYS A 64 2.98 -12.49 -2.33
C LYS A 64 1.80 -12.12 -1.42
N SER A 65 0.58 -12.44 -1.81
CA SER A 65 -0.59 -12.32 -0.93
C SER A 65 -0.42 -13.14 0.37
N TYR A 66 -1.13 -12.75 1.42
CA TYR A 66 -0.97 -13.26 2.79
C TYR A 66 0.44 -13.05 3.40
N PHE A 67 1.11 -11.95 3.05
CA PHE A 67 2.51 -11.73 3.39
C PHE A 67 2.79 -11.66 4.91
N GLY A 68 1.96 -10.92 5.66
CA GLY A 68 2.15 -10.76 7.09
C GLY A 68 1.29 -9.68 7.74
N PRO A 69 1.55 -9.35 9.02
CA PRO A 69 0.92 -8.21 9.70
C PRO A 69 1.44 -6.87 9.15
N THR A 70 0.74 -5.78 9.49
CA THR A 70 0.97 -4.42 8.95
C THR A 70 2.44 -3.99 8.96
N GLU A 71 3.14 -4.15 10.07
CA GLU A 71 4.54 -3.75 10.24
C GLU A 71 5.51 -4.54 9.35
N ILE A 72 5.21 -5.80 9.08
CA ILE A 72 6.01 -6.68 8.21
C ILE A 72 5.81 -6.28 6.75
N VAL A 73 4.55 -6.09 6.33
CA VAL A 73 4.22 -5.63 4.97
C VAL A 73 4.80 -4.25 4.72
N ARG A 74 4.68 -3.35 5.69
CA ARG A 74 5.22 -1.99 5.61
C ARG A 74 6.74 -1.99 5.43
N LYS A 75 7.45 -2.81 6.22
CA LYS A 75 8.90 -2.96 6.08
C LYS A 75 9.28 -3.49 4.70
N ALA A 76 8.58 -4.52 4.22
CA ALA A 76 8.83 -5.12 2.91
C ALA A 76 8.60 -4.12 1.76
N LEU A 77 7.57 -3.27 1.83
CA LEU A 77 7.37 -2.18 0.87
C LEU A 77 8.54 -1.19 0.91
N LEU A 78 8.96 -0.74 2.10
CA LEU A 78 10.06 0.23 2.25
C LEU A 78 11.42 -0.31 1.79
N THR A 79 11.64 -1.61 1.86
CA THR A 79 12.89 -2.26 1.40
C THR A 79 12.83 -2.71 -0.06
N GLY A 80 11.70 -2.52 -0.75
CA GLY A 80 11.51 -2.96 -2.14
C GLY A 80 11.36 -4.48 -2.30
N GLU A 81 10.98 -5.19 -1.25
CA GLU A 81 10.60 -6.61 -1.33
C GLU A 81 9.17 -6.79 -1.85
N LEU A 82 8.31 -5.78 -1.64
CA LEU A 82 7.00 -5.63 -2.25
C LEU A 82 6.97 -4.32 -3.06
N ASP A 83 6.27 -4.33 -4.19
CA ASP A 83 6.08 -3.12 -5.01
C ASP A 83 4.74 -2.44 -4.73
N ILE A 84 3.70 -3.22 -4.45
CA ILE A 84 2.34 -2.72 -4.23
C ILE A 84 1.55 -3.64 -3.30
N TYR A 85 0.71 -3.06 -2.44
CA TYR A 85 -0.25 -3.79 -1.62
C TYR A 85 -1.41 -2.87 -1.21
N PRO A 86 -2.58 -3.41 -0.81
CA PRO A 86 -3.68 -2.63 -0.26
C PRO A 86 -3.41 -2.23 1.20
N GLU A 87 -3.45 -0.92 1.49
CA GLU A 87 -3.31 -0.36 2.84
C GLU A 87 -4.48 0.58 3.18
N TYR A 88 -4.74 0.72 4.48
CA TYR A 88 -5.80 1.53 5.05
C TYR A 88 -5.25 2.89 5.48
N THR A 89 -5.97 3.96 5.17
CA THR A 89 -5.53 5.34 5.42
C THR A 89 -5.26 5.62 6.90
N GLY A 90 -6.09 5.06 7.80
CA GLY A 90 -5.92 5.20 9.26
C GLY A 90 -4.61 4.63 9.80
N SER A 91 -3.97 3.67 9.10
CA SER A 91 -2.64 3.15 9.48
C SER A 91 -1.57 4.24 9.44
N GLY A 92 -1.81 5.37 8.76
CA GLY A 92 -0.94 6.53 8.79
C GLY A 92 -0.68 7.08 10.19
N MET A 93 -1.61 6.89 11.15
CA MET A 93 -1.39 7.24 12.56
C MET A 93 -0.25 6.43 13.19
N LEU A 94 -0.07 5.18 12.78
CA LEU A 94 1.05 4.32 13.22
C LEU A 94 2.34 4.68 12.50
N PHE A 95 2.27 4.99 11.20
CA PHE A 95 3.45 5.29 10.38
C PHE A 95 4.04 6.66 10.68
N PHE A 96 3.19 7.63 11.06
CA PHE A 96 3.54 9.02 11.30
C PHE A 96 2.96 9.49 12.65
N PRO A 97 3.51 9.02 13.78
CA PRO A 97 2.93 9.25 15.11
C PRO A 97 2.93 10.71 15.55
N ASP A 98 3.74 11.58 14.92
CA ASP A 98 3.79 13.01 15.21
C ASP A 98 2.68 13.83 14.50
N SER A 99 1.84 13.16 13.70
CA SER A 99 0.70 13.81 13.01
C SER A 99 -0.46 14.11 13.96
N ASP A 100 -1.29 15.11 13.62
CA ASP A 100 -2.50 15.43 14.40
C ASP A 100 -3.49 14.27 14.33
N ALA A 101 -3.74 13.64 15.48
CA ALA A 101 -4.63 12.49 15.62
C ALA A 101 -6.06 12.75 15.08
N LYS A 102 -6.53 14.01 15.10
CA LYS A 102 -7.89 14.36 14.64
C LYS A 102 -8.06 14.19 13.13
N VAL A 103 -6.97 14.31 12.36
CA VAL A 103 -6.99 14.17 10.90
C VAL A 103 -7.45 12.78 10.47
N TRP A 104 -7.10 11.75 11.26
CA TRP A 104 -7.45 10.35 10.98
C TRP A 104 -8.93 10.01 11.17
N GLN A 105 -9.71 10.91 11.80
CA GLN A 105 -11.16 10.75 11.97
C GLN A 105 -11.96 11.27 10.77
N ASN A 106 -11.31 11.93 9.82
CA ASN A 106 -11.92 12.40 8.58
C ASN A 106 -11.31 11.66 7.38
N ALA A 107 -12.13 10.91 6.64
CA ALA A 107 -11.64 10.04 5.56
C ALA A 107 -10.82 10.79 4.49
N ALA A 108 -11.30 11.98 4.06
CA ALA A 108 -10.63 12.75 3.02
C ALA A 108 -9.32 13.37 3.52
N GLN A 109 -9.32 13.94 4.74
CA GLN A 109 -8.13 14.54 5.33
C GLN A 109 -7.08 13.48 5.68
N GLY A 110 -7.49 12.34 6.25
CA GLY A 110 -6.61 11.21 6.55
C GLY A 110 -5.95 10.64 5.30
N TYR A 111 -6.70 10.45 4.21
CA TYR A 111 -6.14 10.03 2.92
C TYR A 111 -5.09 11.04 2.41
N GLU A 112 -5.44 12.34 2.38
CA GLU A 112 -4.52 13.34 1.83
C GLU A 112 -3.26 13.48 2.69
N MET A 113 -3.39 13.40 4.02
CA MET A 113 -2.27 13.42 4.95
C MET A 113 -1.31 12.26 4.70
N VAL A 114 -1.79 11.01 4.71
CA VAL A 114 -0.91 9.85 4.52
C VAL A 114 -0.29 9.85 3.14
N ARG A 115 -1.04 10.23 2.09
CA ARG A 115 -0.53 10.35 0.72
C ARG A 115 0.63 11.33 0.63
N GLN A 116 0.51 12.50 1.28
CA GLN A 116 1.57 13.51 1.26
C GLN A 116 2.80 13.09 2.06
N LEU A 117 2.60 12.64 3.30
CA LEU A 117 3.71 12.26 4.20
C LEU A 117 4.50 11.08 3.65
N ASP A 118 3.81 10.09 3.08
CA ASP A 118 4.45 8.88 2.59
C ASP A 118 5.21 9.11 1.28
N LEU A 119 4.67 9.96 0.41
CA LEU A 119 5.38 10.40 -0.79
C LEU A 119 6.66 11.17 -0.43
N GLN A 120 6.58 12.10 0.52
CA GLN A 120 7.72 12.95 0.89
C GLN A 120 8.81 12.18 1.62
N THR A 121 8.42 11.25 2.51
CA THR A 121 9.37 10.58 3.41
C THR A 121 9.93 9.31 2.80
N ASN A 122 9.10 8.55 2.07
CA ASN A 122 9.43 7.21 1.63
C ASN A 122 9.31 7.01 0.11
N ASN A 123 8.93 8.05 -0.65
CA ASN A 123 8.65 7.96 -2.08
C ASN A 123 7.59 6.90 -2.43
N ILE A 124 6.61 6.71 -1.54
CA ILE A 124 5.48 5.79 -1.74
C ILE A 124 4.27 6.57 -2.24
N VAL A 125 3.66 6.09 -3.32
CA VAL A 125 2.46 6.68 -3.90
C VAL A 125 1.23 5.94 -3.41
N TRP A 126 0.31 6.67 -2.77
CA TRP A 126 -1.03 6.17 -2.48
C TRP A 126 -1.94 6.40 -3.68
N LEU A 127 -2.63 5.33 -4.12
CA LEU A 127 -3.61 5.37 -5.20
C LEU A 127 -5.00 5.77 -4.67
N GLN A 128 -5.98 5.82 -5.58
CA GLN A 128 -7.35 6.14 -5.23
C GLN A 128 -7.89 5.18 -4.15
N PRO A 129 -8.42 5.70 -3.02
CA PRO A 129 -8.96 4.87 -1.96
C PRO A 129 -10.34 4.33 -2.34
N ALA A 130 -10.69 3.16 -1.79
CA ALA A 130 -12.04 2.65 -1.84
C ALA A 130 -13.00 3.49 -0.98
N PRO A 131 -14.31 3.56 -1.30
CA PRO A 131 -15.30 4.31 -0.50
C PRO A 131 -15.77 3.54 0.75
N ALA A 132 -15.02 2.55 1.22
CA ALA A 132 -15.35 1.73 2.40
C ALA A 132 -14.52 2.17 3.62
N ASN A 133 -15.12 2.07 4.80
CA ASN A 133 -14.45 2.38 6.07
C ASN A 133 -14.43 1.12 6.95
N ASN A 134 -13.35 0.34 6.85
CA ASN A 134 -13.14 -0.85 7.67
C ASN A 134 -12.64 -0.44 9.08
N THR A 135 -13.58 -0.06 9.93
CA THR A 135 -13.35 0.38 11.31
C THR A 135 -14.34 -0.30 12.26
N TRP A 136 -14.13 -0.14 13.56
CA TRP A 136 -15.07 -0.62 14.56
C TRP A 136 -16.45 0.04 14.37
N ALA A 137 -17.48 -0.79 14.35
CA ALA A 137 -18.86 -0.40 14.15
C ALA A 137 -19.79 -1.34 14.90
N ILE A 138 -21.07 -0.96 15.00
CA ILE A 138 -22.14 -1.82 15.50
C ILE A 138 -22.99 -2.26 14.31
N ALA A 139 -23.07 -3.57 14.10
CA ALA A 139 -24.01 -4.16 13.16
C ALA A 139 -25.28 -4.60 13.91
N VAL A 140 -26.44 -4.42 13.28
CA VAL A 140 -27.74 -4.85 13.81
C VAL A 140 -28.40 -5.81 12.81
N PRO A 141 -29.37 -6.63 13.26
CA PRO A 141 -30.18 -7.44 12.36
C PRO A 141 -30.87 -6.59 11.28
N GLU A 142 -30.93 -7.11 10.05
CA GLU A 142 -31.48 -6.38 8.90
C GLU A 142 -32.96 -6.04 9.08
N ASP A 143 -33.74 -6.95 9.68
CA ASP A 143 -35.16 -6.75 9.98
C ASP A 143 -35.39 -5.58 10.94
N LEU A 144 -34.59 -5.49 12.01
CA LEU A 144 -34.60 -4.38 12.95
C LEU A 144 -34.20 -3.06 12.27
N ALA A 145 -33.14 -3.07 11.48
CA ALA A 145 -32.70 -1.88 10.74
C ALA A 145 -33.79 -1.37 9.81
N ALA A 146 -34.44 -2.28 9.07
CA ALA A 146 -35.50 -1.94 8.13
C ALA A 146 -36.77 -1.44 8.85
N SER A 147 -37.20 -2.07 9.95
CA SER A 147 -38.42 -1.70 10.65
C SER A 147 -38.31 -0.39 11.42
N GLU A 148 -37.13 -0.10 11.97
CA GLU A 148 -36.89 1.08 12.82
C GLU A 148 -36.13 2.21 12.11
N GLY A 149 -35.75 2.01 10.83
CA GLY A 149 -35.05 2.99 10.01
C GLY A 149 -33.62 3.26 10.48
N LEU A 150 -32.89 2.23 10.90
CA LEU A 150 -31.54 2.37 11.48
C LEU A 150 -30.47 2.35 10.38
N VAL A 151 -29.84 3.49 10.12
CA VAL A 151 -28.74 3.61 9.14
C VAL A 151 -27.45 4.07 9.83
N THR A 152 -27.58 4.89 10.87
CA THR A 152 -26.47 5.50 11.61
C THR A 152 -26.47 5.10 13.08
N LEU A 153 -25.36 5.35 13.78
CA LEU A 153 -25.30 5.20 15.23
C LEU A 153 -26.23 6.20 15.95
N ASP A 154 -26.52 7.36 15.36
CA ASP A 154 -27.49 8.33 15.90
C ASP A 154 -28.92 7.77 15.84
N ASP A 155 -29.28 7.07 14.75
CA ASP A 155 -30.59 6.40 14.64
C ASP A 155 -30.72 5.29 15.69
N LEU A 156 -29.66 4.49 15.87
CA LEU A 156 -29.61 3.46 16.90
C LEU A 156 -29.72 4.06 18.31
N ALA A 157 -28.99 5.15 18.58
CA ALA A 157 -29.09 5.86 19.86
C ALA A 157 -30.51 6.39 20.10
N ALA A 158 -31.14 6.97 19.08
CA ALA A 158 -32.53 7.43 19.16
C ALA A 158 -33.51 6.27 19.41
N TYR A 159 -33.27 5.09 18.83
CA TYR A 159 -34.06 3.87 19.07
C TYR A 159 -33.95 3.37 20.50
N VAL A 160 -32.73 3.29 21.04
CA VAL A 160 -32.51 2.88 22.43
C VAL A 160 -33.12 3.92 23.40
N ASN A 161 -32.90 5.21 23.16
CA ASN A 161 -33.38 6.29 24.03
C ASN A 161 -34.92 6.41 24.07
N ARG A 162 -35.63 5.97 23.02
CA ARG A 162 -37.11 5.89 23.01
C ARG A 162 -37.66 4.60 23.63
N GLY A 163 -36.81 3.77 24.25
CA GLY A 163 -37.20 2.54 24.93
C GLY A 163 -37.16 1.28 24.05
N GLY A 164 -36.52 1.36 22.87
CA GLY A 164 -36.29 0.20 22.02
C GLY A 164 -35.45 -0.86 22.72
N TYR A 165 -35.87 -2.13 22.59
CA TYR A 165 -35.09 -3.23 23.15
C TYR A 165 -33.79 -3.39 22.35
N PHE A 166 -32.66 -3.36 23.04
CA PHE A 166 -31.35 -3.54 22.44
C PHE A 166 -30.44 -4.36 23.35
N LYS A 167 -29.76 -5.34 22.76
CA LYS A 167 -28.75 -6.16 23.43
C LYS A 167 -27.58 -6.36 22.47
N ILE A 168 -26.39 -5.96 22.91
CA ILE A 168 -25.16 -6.07 22.12
C ILE A 168 -24.37 -7.32 22.53
N ALA A 169 -23.83 -8.02 21.54
CA ALA A 169 -22.80 -9.02 21.71
C ALA A 169 -21.48 -8.41 21.20
N CYS A 170 -20.51 -8.28 22.09
CA CYS A 170 -19.22 -7.65 21.79
C CYS A 170 -18.12 -8.26 22.68
N SER A 171 -16.87 -8.03 22.34
CA SER A 171 -15.74 -8.36 23.22
C SER A 171 -15.72 -7.41 24.43
N GLU A 172 -15.02 -7.81 25.49
CA GLU A 172 -14.76 -6.94 26.65
C GLU A 172 -13.97 -5.69 26.24
N GLU A 173 -13.01 -5.84 25.33
CA GLU A 173 -12.21 -4.73 24.81
C GLU A 173 -13.08 -3.69 24.11
N PHE A 174 -14.12 -4.12 23.36
CA PHE A 174 -15.03 -3.20 22.68
C PHE A 174 -15.70 -2.20 23.61
N VAL A 175 -16.08 -2.64 24.82
CA VAL A 175 -16.81 -1.83 25.80
C VAL A 175 -15.92 -1.13 26.82
N THR A 176 -14.64 -1.49 26.89
CA THR A 176 -13.69 -0.92 27.86
C THR A 176 -12.64 -0.02 27.22
N SER A 177 -12.40 -0.17 25.92
CA SER A 177 -11.40 0.61 25.20
C SER A 177 -11.87 2.04 24.92
N PRO A 178 -11.05 3.07 25.22
CA PRO A 178 -11.33 4.45 24.82
C PRO A 178 -11.39 4.65 23.30
N ALA A 179 -10.82 3.73 22.51
CA ALA A 179 -10.76 3.82 21.05
C ALA A 179 -12.06 3.33 20.35
N ALA A 180 -13.04 2.90 21.13
CA ALA A 180 -14.11 2.03 20.68
C ALA A 180 -15.49 2.58 21.05
N LEU A 181 -16.12 1.98 22.07
CA LEU A 181 -17.28 2.50 22.74
C LEU A 181 -16.82 3.07 24.08
N PRO A 182 -16.39 4.34 24.15
CA PRO A 182 -16.06 4.96 25.43
C PRO A 182 -17.32 4.98 26.30
N ALA A 183 -17.29 4.23 27.40
CA ALA A 183 -18.32 4.24 28.44
C ALA A 183 -18.37 5.59 29.18
#